data_AF-A0A3B0U3I9-F1
#
_entry.id   AF-A0A3B0U3I9-F1
#
_cell.length_a   1.000
_cell.length_b   1.000
_cell.length_c   1.000
_cell.angle_alpha   90.00
_cell.angle_beta   90.00
_cell.angle_gamma   90.00
#
_symmetry.space_group_name_H-M   'P 1'
#
loop_
_entity.id
_entity.type
_entity.pdbx_description
1 polymer ?
#
loop_
_entity_poly.entity_id
_entity_poly.type
_entity_poly.pdbx_seq_one_letter_code
_entity_poly.pdbx_strand_id
1 'polypeptide(L)' 'KGINTAVIGEFTNEHPNKVVMESLIGGKRIVSPLVGEQLPRIC' A
#
# COMPACT_ATOMS: atom_id res chain seq x y z
N LYS A 1 -7.91 7.10 20.75
CA LYS A 1 -9.07 6.43 20.09
C LYS A 1 -8.76 6.28 18.60
N GLY A 2 -8.96 5.10 18.02
CA GLY A 2 -8.81 4.86 16.57
C GLY A 2 -10.07 5.22 15.80
N ILE A 3 -10.38 6.52 15.68
CA ILE A 3 -11.63 6.98 15.03
C ILE A 3 -11.68 6.70 13.52
N ASN A 4 -10.51 6.51 12.90
CA ASN A 4 -10.35 6.30 11.45
C ASN A 4 -9.77 4.92 11.12
N THR A 5 -9.97 3.92 11.99
CA THR A 5 -9.47 2.57 11.74
C THR A 5 -10.22 1.95 10.56
N ALA A 6 -9.47 1.33 9.64
CA ALA A 6 -10.02 0.64 8.49
C ALA A 6 -9.15 -0.57 8.12
N VAL A 7 -9.79 -1.60 7.56
CA VAL A 7 -9.09 -2.70 6.88
C VAL A 7 -8.75 -2.21 5.47
N ILE A 8 -7.48 -2.32 5.07
CA ILE A 8 -6.97 -1.77 3.79
C ILE A 8 -6.51 -2.85 2.80
N GLY A 9 -6.62 -4.13 3.15
CA GLY A 9 -6.23 -5.24 2.29
C GLY A 9 -6.08 -6.55 3.04
N GLU A 10 -5.63 -7.57 2.31
CA GLU A 10 -5.41 -8.93 2.78
C GLU A 10 -4.16 -9.55 2.13
N PHE A 11 -3.66 -10.65 2.71
CA PHE A 11 -2.59 -11.44 2.10
C PHE A 11 -3.18 -12.45 1.12
N THR A 12 -2.55 -12.58 -0.04
CA THR A 12 -2.94 -13.55 -1.06
C THR A 12 -1.71 -14.32 -1.56
N ASN A 13 -1.97 -15.42 -2.27
CA ASN A 13 -0.91 -16.18 -2.96
C ASN A 13 -0.62 -15.61 -4.37
N GLU A 14 -1.33 -14.57 -4.79
CA GLU A 14 -1.14 -13.93 -6.09
C GLU A 14 -0.03 -12.88 -6.03
N HIS A 15 0.86 -12.86 -7.02
CA HIS A 15 2.01 -11.95 -7.07
C HIS A 15 2.86 -11.95 -5.78
N PRO A 16 3.51 -13.08 -5.45
CA PRO A 16 4.30 -13.18 -4.23
C PRO A 16 5.36 -12.08 -4.15
N ASN A 17 5.56 -11.54 -2.94
CA ASN A 17 6.48 -10.45 -2.65
C ASN A 17 6.14 -9.11 -3.34
N LYS A 18 4.88 -8.92 -3.76
CA LYS A 18 4.39 -7.66 -4.32
C LYS A 18 3.19 -7.15 -3.52
N VAL A 19 3.06 -5.83 -3.46
CA VAL A 19 1.85 -5.16 -2.96
C VAL A 19 1.06 -4.71 -4.18
N VAL A 20 -0.18 -5.16 -4.28
CA VAL A 20 -1.11 -4.75 -5.34
C VAL A 20 -2.16 -3.83 -4.75
N MET A 21 -2.32 -2.66 -5.34
CA MET A 21 -3.38 -1.71 -5.01
C MET A 21 -4.48 -1.81 -6.06
N GLU A 22 -5.71 -1.97 -5.60
CA GLU A 22 -6.91 -1.81 -6.43
C GLU A 22 -7.42 -0.38 -6.33
N SER A 23 -7.70 0.25 -7.47
CA SER A 23 -8.30 1.57 -7.54
C SER A 23 -9.81 1.49 -7.36
N LEU A 24 -10.44 2.63 -7.12
CA LEU A 24 -11.91 2.73 -6.95
C LEU A 24 -12.71 2.24 -8.17
N ILE A 25 -12.09 2.15 -9.35
CA ILE A 25 -12.72 1.68 -10.60
C ILE A 25 -12.22 0.29 -11.01
N GLY A 26 -11.57 -0.46 -10.11
CA GLY A 26 -11.13 -1.84 -10.33
C GLY A 26 -9.78 -1.99 -11.04
N GLY A 27 -9.05 -0.90 -11.28
CA GLY A 27 -7.72 -0.95 -11.87
C GLY A 27 -6.68 -1.45 -10.86
N LYS A 28 -5.88 -2.45 -11.22
CA LYS A 28 -4.83 -3.01 -10.34
C LYS A 28 -3.45 -2.50 -10.74
N ARG A 29 -2.64 -2.07 -9.75
CA ARG A 29 -1.24 -1.66 -9.98
C ARG A 29 -0.32 -2.12 -8.85
N ILE A 30 0.95 -2.34 -9.17
CA ILE A 30 1.99 -2.66 -8.18
C ILE A 30 2.38 -1.39 -7.44
N VAL A 31 2.41 -1.47 -6.11
CA VAL A 31 3.01 -0.44 -5.25
C VAL A 31 4.45 -0.84 -5.00
N SER A 32 5.39 -0.10 -5.59
CA SER A 32 6.81 -0.28 -5.32
C SER A 32 7.21 0.47 -4.04
N PRO A 33 8.15 -0.06 -3.25
CA PRO A 33 8.82 0.72 -2.21
C PRO A 33 9.41 2.01 -2.81
N LEU A 34 9.46 3.06 -1.99
CA LEU A 34 10.16 4.29 -2.37
C LEU A 34 11.66 4.01 -2.48
N VAL A 35 12.33 4.66 -3.43
CA VAL A 35 13.79 4.54 -3.63
C VAL A 35 14.56 5.14 -2.43
N GLY A 36 13.93 6.06 -1.69
CA GLY A 36 14.48 6.69 -0.48
C GLY A 36 13.43 7.53 0.25
N GLU A 37 13.86 8.22 1.31
CA GLU A 37 13.03 9.16 2.06
C GLU A 37 12.77 10.44 1.25
N GLN A 38 11.57 11.02 1.33
CA GLN A 38 11.20 12.20 0.54
C GLN A 38 11.56 13.54 1.20
N LEU A 39 11.68 13.60 2.53
CA LEU A 39 11.89 14.84 3.28
C LEU A 39 12.98 14.64 4.35
N PRO A 40 13.85 15.62 4.59
CA PRO A 40 14.84 15.51 5.65
C PRO A 40 14.19 15.60 7.03
N ARG A 41 14.45 14.63 7.91
CA ARG A 41 14.01 14.60 9.32
C ARG A 41 12.48 14.56 9.50
N ILE A 42 11.79 13.63 8.83
CA ILE A 42 10.32 13.50 8.93
C ILE A 42 9.83 12.77 10.20
N CYS A 43 10.77 12.20 10.98
CA CYS A 43 10.49 11.44 12.18
C CYS A 43 10.84 12.24 13.45
#